data_AF-A0A7C8RHA7-F1
#
_entry.id   AF-A0A7C8RHA7-F1
#
_cell.length_a   1.000
_cell.length_b   1.000
_cell.length_c   1.000
_cell.angle_alpha   90.00
_cell.angle_beta   90.00
_cell.angle_gamma   90.00
#
_symmetry.space_group_name_H-M   'P 1'
#
loop_
_entity.id
_entity.type
_entity.pdbx_description
1 polymer ?
#
loop_
_entity_poly.entity_id
_entity_poly.type
_entity_poly.pdbx_seq_one_letter_code
_entity_poly.pdbx_strand_id
1 'polypeptide(L)'
;MPSTVYAASHLLSYSFLFGTQIWHSFIGGIISFRVLPRAYFSALQRRLFPIYFSLQLILSLALLLTTPTSLKQLQPSKTYGFLLTVLATSFLNAVVAGPFITRTMDKRKEQEVFDGRSYDGRKLPGVTEGAERGGDKENEEVRVSDEMRTLNKKFGMWHGISSLFNLGSVVGTIGYGVLLADKINFD
;
A
#
# COMPACT_ATOMS: atom_id res chain seq x y z
N MET A 1 30.40 16.62 -4.60
CA MET A 1 29.61 16.48 -3.35
C MET A 1 30.50 15.76 -2.34
N PRO A 2 30.63 16.24 -1.09
CA PRO A 2 31.39 15.50 -0.08
C PRO A 2 30.81 14.09 0.04
N SER A 3 31.66 13.06 0.06
CA SER A 3 31.27 11.65 0.17
C SER A 3 30.23 11.39 1.27
N THR A 4 30.33 12.15 2.37
CA THR A 4 29.40 12.15 3.50
C THR A 4 27.97 12.48 3.11
N VAL A 5 27.73 13.43 2.20
CA VAL A 5 26.37 13.81 1.77
C VAL A 5 25.71 12.66 1.00
N TYR A 6 26.46 12.00 0.12
CA TYR A 6 25.95 10.82 -0.61
C TYR A 6 25.64 9.66 0.33
N ALA A 7 26.56 9.37 1.25
CA ALA A 7 26.38 8.31 2.24
C ALA A 7 25.18 8.59 3.17
N ALA A 8 25.06 9.82 3.69
CA ALA A 8 23.94 10.24 4.52
C ALA A 8 22.62 10.18 3.76
N SER A 9 22.58 10.69 2.52
CA SER A 9 21.37 10.63 1.68
C SER A 9 20.93 9.20 1.41
N HIS A 10 21.88 8.30 1.15
CA HIS A 10 21.59 6.88 0.94
C HIS A 10 21.02 6.24 2.20
N LEU A 11 21.68 6.43 3.34
CA LEU A 11 21.27 5.85 4.62
C LEU A 11 19.91 6.38 5.08
N LEU A 12 19.66 7.68 4.94
CA LEU A 12 18.38 8.29 5.28
C LEU A 12 17.27 7.80 4.34
N SER A 13 17.55 7.67 3.05
CA SER A 13 16.58 7.11 2.09
C SER A 13 16.24 5.67 2.43
N TYR A 14 17.24 4.86 2.78
CA TYR A 14 17.06 3.47 3.17
C TYR A 14 16.23 3.37 4.45
N SER A 15 16.62 4.10 5.48
CA SER A 15 15.98 4.08 6.80
C SER A 15 14.53 4.55 6.70
N PHE A 16 14.27 5.60 5.92
CA PHE A 16 12.91 6.11 5.73
C PHE A 16 12.06 5.13 4.93
N LEU A 17 12.61 4.53 3.86
CA LEU A 17 11.90 3.52 3.07
C LEU A 17 11.53 2.31 3.93
N PHE A 18 12.50 1.72 4.61
CA PHE A 18 12.32 0.56 5.48
C PHE A 18 11.34 0.87 6.62
N GLY A 19 11.54 1.97 7.33
CA GLY A 19 10.67 2.38 8.43
C GLY A 19 9.22 2.61 7.98
N THR A 20 9.03 3.30 6.86
CA THR A 20 7.69 3.53 6.28
C THR A 20 7.03 2.23 5.87
N GLN A 21 7.78 1.33 5.22
CA GLN A 21 7.31 0.01 4.83
C GLN A 21 6.82 -0.81 6.02
N ILE A 22 7.65 -0.94 7.04
CA ILE A 22 7.33 -1.73 8.23
C ILE A 22 6.14 -1.12 8.99
N TRP A 23 6.21 0.18 9.26
CA TRP A 23 5.17 0.87 10.01
C TRP A 23 3.83 0.80 9.31
N HIS A 24 3.74 1.19 8.04
CA HIS A 24 2.46 1.28 7.35
C HIS A 24 1.82 -0.10 7.12
N SER A 25 2.61 -1.09 6.68
CA SER A 25 2.06 -2.40 6.28
C SER A 25 1.71 -3.29 7.46
N PHE A 26 2.51 -3.29 8.52
CA PHE A 26 2.36 -4.25 9.62
C PHE A 26 1.84 -3.64 10.91
N ILE A 27 1.87 -2.32 11.06
CA ILE A 27 1.46 -1.65 12.30
C ILE A 27 0.28 -0.72 12.02
N GLY A 28 0.54 0.42 11.38
CA GLY A 28 -0.45 1.48 11.13
C GLY A 28 -1.65 0.99 10.33
N GLY A 29 -1.44 0.19 9.28
CA GLY A 29 -2.52 -0.39 8.48
C GLY A 29 -3.40 -1.36 9.27
N ILE A 30 -2.80 -2.24 10.07
CA ILE A 30 -3.53 -3.23 10.89
C ILE A 30 -4.32 -2.54 12.00
N ILE A 31 -3.70 -1.59 12.70
CA ILE A 31 -4.37 -0.81 13.75
C ILE A 31 -5.55 -0.04 13.13
N SER A 32 -5.32 0.67 12.02
CA SER A 32 -6.39 1.43 11.35
C SER A 32 -7.54 0.52 10.89
N PHE A 33 -7.24 -0.67 10.37
CA PHE A 33 -8.27 -1.64 9.98
C PHE A 33 -9.11 -2.15 11.16
N ARG A 34 -8.46 -2.37 12.32
CA ARG A 34 -9.14 -2.90 13.52
C ARG A 34 -9.95 -1.85 14.27
N VAL A 35 -9.52 -0.59 14.22
CA VAL A 35 -10.08 0.49 15.05
C VAL A 35 -11.11 1.33 14.29
N LEU A 36 -10.89 1.58 13.00
CA LEU A 36 -11.75 2.47 12.23
C LEU A 36 -12.95 1.71 11.64
N PRO A 37 -14.16 2.29 11.70
CA PRO A 37 -15.26 1.80 10.89
C PRO A 37 -14.89 1.82 9.40
N ARG A 38 -15.52 0.95 8.60
CA ARG A 38 -15.13 0.68 7.20
C ARG A 38 -15.07 1.96 6.36
N ALA A 39 -16.03 2.87 6.61
CA ALA A 39 -16.11 4.13 5.90
C ALA A 39 -14.87 5.01 6.10
N TYR A 40 -14.47 5.19 7.35
CA TYR A 40 -13.32 6.00 7.74
C TYR A 40 -12.00 5.33 7.34
N PHE A 41 -11.90 4.01 7.49
CA PHE A 41 -10.74 3.25 7.05
C PHE A 41 -10.50 3.40 5.54
N SER A 42 -11.55 3.22 4.73
CA SER A 42 -11.49 3.39 3.28
C SER A 42 -11.10 4.82 2.87
N ALA A 43 -11.68 5.83 3.55
CA ALA A 43 -11.33 7.23 3.32
C ALA A 43 -9.86 7.52 3.64
N LEU A 44 -9.34 6.98 4.75
CA LEU A 44 -7.95 7.11 5.15
C LEU A 44 -7.01 6.44 4.13
N GLN A 45 -7.32 5.20 3.72
CA GLN A 45 -6.53 4.45 2.73
C GLN A 45 -6.41 5.19 1.39
N ARG A 46 -7.51 5.79 0.91
CA ARG A 46 -7.52 6.57 -0.34
C ARG A 46 -6.56 7.75 -0.33
N ARG A 47 -6.23 8.30 0.85
CA ARG A 47 -5.26 9.39 1.00
C ARG A 47 -3.86 8.87 1.31
N LEU A 48 -3.73 7.83 2.12
CA LEU A 48 -2.44 7.28 2.52
C LEU A 48 -1.75 6.51 1.39
N PHE A 49 -2.45 5.66 0.66
CA PHE A 49 -1.84 4.77 -0.32
C PHE A 49 -1.11 5.48 -1.46
N PRO A 50 -1.67 6.53 -2.09
CA PRO A 50 -0.94 7.27 -3.13
C PRO A 50 0.38 7.86 -2.60
N ILE A 51 0.37 8.41 -1.38
CA ILE A 51 1.56 8.97 -0.74
C ILE A 51 2.57 7.87 -0.44
N TYR A 52 2.12 6.78 0.18
CA TYR A 52 2.95 5.65 0.54
C TYR A 52 3.65 5.01 -0.67
N PHE A 53 2.91 4.70 -1.73
CA PHE A 53 3.49 4.10 -2.94
C PHE A 53 4.39 5.08 -3.70
N SER A 54 4.07 6.39 -3.68
CA SER A 54 4.95 7.41 -4.26
C SER A 54 6.27 7.52 -3.50
N LEU A 55 6.23 7.50 -2.15
CA LEU A 55 7.42 7.48 -1.32
C LEU A 55 8.26 6.24 -1.57
N GLN A 56 7.65 5.05 -1.68
CA GLN A 56 8.37 3.83 -2.03
C GLN A 56 9.11 3.97 -3.37
N LEU A 57 8.42 4.46 -4.41
CA LEU A 57 9.02 4.66 -5.72
C LEU A 57 10.18 5.67 -5.67
N ILE A 58 9.95 6.86 -5.11
CA ILE A 58 10.96 7.94 -5.05
C ILE A 58 12.18 7.50 -4.23
N LEU A 59 11.97 6.90 -3.06
CA LEU A 59 13.07 6.47 -2.20
C LEU A 59 13.83 5.27 -2.80
N SER A 60 13.15 4.35 -3.50
CA SER A 60 13.83 3.26 -4.21
C SER A 60 14.71 3.77 -5.36
N LEU A 61 14.27 4.80 -6.09
CA LEU A 61 15.10 5.49 -7.09
C LEU A 61 16.29 6.19 -6.43
N ALA A 62 16.06 6.88 -5.30
CA ALA A 62 17.14 7.52 -4.55
C ALA A 62 18.20 6.50 -4.13
N LEU A 63 17.79 5.32 -3.65
CA LEU A 63 18.72 4.23 -3.30
C LEU A 63 19.52 3.74 -4.51
N LEU A 64 18.87 3.52 -5.65
CA LEU A 64 19.55 3.08 -6.87
C LEU A 64 20.60 4.10 -7.34
N LEU A 65 20.25 5.39 -7.32
CA LEU A 65 21.16 6.48 -7.73
C LEU A 65 22.32 6.68 -6.76
N THR A 66 22.08 6.51 -5.46
CA THR A 66 23.08 6.76 -4.40
C THR A 66 23.80 5.50 -3.93
N THR A 67 23.58 4.35 -4.60
CA THR A 67 24.15 3.05 -4.20
C THR A 67 25.68 3.13 -4.07
N PRO A 68 26.26 2.71 -2.93
CA PRO A 68 27.70 2.73 -2.71
C PRO A 68 28.48 1.93 -3.75
N THR A 69 29.59 2.50 -4.24
CA THR A 69 30.46 1.85 -5.25
C THR A 69 30.99 0.50 -4.78
N SER A 70 31.25 0.36 -3.48
CA SER A 70 31.73 -0.90 -2.89
C SER A 70 30.73 -2.05 -3.07
N LEU A 71 29.41 -1.80 -2.94
CA LEU A 71 28.39 -2.80 -3.19
C LEU A 71 28.25 -3.13 -4.68
N LYS A 72 28.36 -2.11 -5.54
CA LYS A 72 28.36 -2.29 -7.01
C LYS A 72 29.51 -3.19 -7.47
N GLN A 73 30.67 -3.13 -6.81
CA GLN A 73 31.85 -3.91 -7.20
C GLN A 73 31.87 -5.30 -6.57
N LEU A 74 31.53 -5.43 -5.28
CA LEU A 74 31.67 -6.69 -4.55
C LEU A 74 30.50 -7.64 -4.76
N GLN A 75 29.26 -7.13 -4.83
CA GLN A 75 28.05 -7.95 -4.94
C GLN A 75 27.05 -7.35 -5.95
N PRO A 76 27.44 -7.11 -7.22
CA PRO A 76 26.60 -6.41 -8.21
C PRO A 76 25.24 -7.08 -8.40
N SER A 77 25.22 -8.40 -8.65
CA SER A 77 23.99 -9.13 -8.97
C SER A 77 22.97 -9.07 -7.83
N LYS A 78 23.41 -9.24 -6.59
CA LYS A 78 22.53 -9.16 -5.41
C LYS A 78 22.06 -7.72 -5.16
N THR A 79 22.98 -6.76 -5.25
CA THR A 79 22.72 -5.32 -5.08
C THR A 79 21.62 -4.85 -6.03
N TYR A 80 21.84 -5.03 -7.34
CA TYR A 80 20.84 -4.61 -8.33
C TYR A 80 19.60 -5.50 -8.32
N GLY A 81 19.71 -6.79 -8.01
CA GLY A 81 18.57 -7.68 -7.86
C GLY A 81 17.57 -7.18 -6.82
N PHE A 82 18.04 -6.83 -5.62
CA PHE A 82 17.18 -6.27 -4.58
C PHE A 82 16.65 -4.88 -4.96
N LEU A 83 17.51 -3.95 -5.37
CA LEU A 83 17.09 -2.57 -5.68
C LEU A 83 16.09 -2.51 -6.84
N LEU A 84 16.30 -3.29 -7.90
CA LEU A 84 15.37 -3.36 -9.03
C LEU A 84 14.06 -4.06 -8.65
N THR A 85 14.09 -5.06 -7.75
CA THR A 85 12.85 -5.66 -7.22
C THR A 85 12.02 -4.63 -6.46
N VAL A 86 12.65 -3.87 -5.56
CA VAL A 86 11.98 -2.80 -4.81
C VAL A 86 11.41 -1.75 -5.77
N LEU A 87 12.22 -1.28 -6.73
CA LEU A 87 11.80 -0.28 -7.71
C LEU A 87 10.64 -0.77 -8.58
N ALA A 88 10.75 -1.95 -9.18
CA ALA A 88 9.76 -2.49 -10.09
C ALA A 88 8.43 -2.75 -9.37
N THR A 89 8.47 -3.37 -8.19
CA THR A 89 7.24 -3.64 -7.42
C THR A 89 6.58 -2.35 -6.92
N SER A 90 7.36 -1.36 -6.48
CA SER A 90 6.85 -0.05 -6.07
C SER A 90 6.21 0.70 -7.24
N PHE A 91 6.85 0.67 -8.42
CA PHE A 91 6.31 1.25 -9.65
C PHE A 91 5.00 0.59 -10.07
N LEU A 92 4.96 -0.76 -10.12
CA LEU A 92 3.75 -1.51 -10.46
C LEU A 92 2.63 -1.25 -9.45
N ASN A 93 2.95 -1.07 -8.17
CA ASN A 93 1.95 -0.72 -7.16
C ASN A 93 1.38 0.69 -7.39
N ALA A 94 2.25 1.68 -7.61
CA ALA A 94 1.85 3.07 -7.79
C ALA A 94 1.05 3.29 -9.08
N VAL A 95 1.47 2.68 -10.19
CA VAL A 95 0.97 3.01 -11.54
C VAL A 95 -0.07 2.00 -12.04
N VAL A 96 -0.02 0.75 -11.59
CA VAL A 96 -0.97 -0.29 -12.02
C VAL A 96 -1.96 -0.60 -10.91
N ALA A 97 -1.51 -1.22 -9.82
CA ALA A 97 -2.44 -1.76 -8.82
C ALA A 97 -3.26 -0.67 -8.12
N GLY A 98 -2.64 0.44 -7.73
CA GLY A 98 -3.29 1.57 -7.05
C GLY A 98 -4.49 2.14 -7.82
N PRO A 99 -4.34 2.54 -9.10
CA PRO A 99 -5.45 3.01 -9.91
C PRO A 99 -6.59 1.98 -10.07
N PHE A 100 -6.28 0.69 -10.27
CA PHE A 100 -7.31 -0.34 -10.40
C PHE A 100 -8.07 -0.60 -9.10
N ILE A 101 -7.39 -0.60 -7.95
CA ILE A 101 -8.02 -0.73 -6.63
C ILE A 101 -8.96 0.45 -6.40
N THR A 102 -8.48 1.68 -6.63
CA THR A 102 -9.27 2.91 -6.38
C THR A 102 -10.55 2.92 -7.22
N ARG A 103 -10.43 2.64 -8.53
CA ARG A 103 -11.59 2.51 -9.43
C ARG A 103 -12.57 1.44 -8.98
N THR A 104 -12.07 0.31 -8.47
CA THR A 104 -12.92 -0.75 -7.95
C THR A 104 -13.61 -0.30 -6.65
N MET A 105 -12.91 0.41 -5.77
CA MET A 105 -13.51 0.98 -4.56
C MET A 105 -14.58 2.04 -4.85
N ASP A 106 -14.41 2.83 -5.92
CA ASP A 106 -15.42 3.79 -6.39
C ASP A 106 -16.69 3.08 -6.85
N LYS A 107 -16.54 2.10 -7.76
CA LYS A 107 -17.66 1.29 -8.24
C LYS A 107 -18.38 0.54 -7.12
N ARG A 108 -17.64 0.03 -6.13
CA ARG A 108 -18.23 -0.62 -4.95
C ARG A 108 -19.08 0.35 -4.14
N LYS A 109 -18.61 1.59 -3.97
CA LYS A 109 -19.36 2.64 -3.26
C LYS A 109 -20.61 3.05 -4.04
N GLU A 110 -20.50 3.21 -5.36
CA GLU A 110 -21.65 3.50 -6.24
C GLU A 110 -22.68 2.36 -6.19
N GLN A 111 -22.23 1.11 -6.26
CA GLN A 111 -23.10 -0.05 -6.18
C GLN A 111 -23.77 -0.16 -4.80
N GLU A 112 -23.07 0.15 -3.71
CA GLU A 112 -23.67 0.17 -2.37
C GLU A 112 -24.79 1.21 -2.27
N VAL A 113 -24.62 2.39 -2.89
CA VAL A 113 -25.68 3.41 -2.96
C VAL A 113 -26.85 2.94 -3.82
N PHE A 114 -26.59 2.30 -4.97
CA PHE A 114 -27.63 1.76 -5.86
C PHE A 114 -28.42 0.61 -5.22
N ASP A 115 -27.72 -0.27 -4.50
CA ASP A 115 -28.29 -1.36 -3.71
C ASP A 115 -28.92 -0.85 -2.40
N GLY A 116 -28.84 0.46 -2.12
CA GLY A 116 -29.32 1.17 -0.93
C GLY A 116 -28.77 0.72 0.42
N ARG A 117 -27.58 0.10 0.40
CA ARG A 117 -26.87 -0.32 1.60
C ARG A 117 -26.09 0.83 2.20
N SER A 118 -26.03 0.88 3.53
CA SER A 118 -25.13 1.83 4.20
C SER A 118 -23.66 1.42 4.01
N TYR A 119 -22.82 2.39 3.65
CA TYR A 119 -21.37 2.24 3.47
C TYR A 119 -20.63 1.72 4.73
N ASP A 120 -21.23 1.89 5.92
CA ASP A 120 -20.66 1.52 7.23
C ASP A 120 -21.41 0.39 7.96
N GLY A 121 -22.45 -0.18 7.35
CA GLY A 121 -23.32 -1.13 8.05
C GLY A 121 -24.05 -0.54 9.28
N ARG A 122 -24.02 0.79 9.46
CA ARG A 122 -24.83 1.54 10.43
C ARG A 122 -25.65 2.62 9.73
N LYS A 123 -26.86 2.88 10.22
CA LYS A 123 -27.66 4.06 9.84
C LYS A 123 -26.89 5.33 10.22
N LEU A 124 -26.82 6.32 9.32
CA LEU A 124 -26.19 7.62 9.58
C LEU A 124 -27.03 8.42 10.60
N PRO A 125 -26.43 9.04 11.63
CA PRO A 125 -27.15 9.88 12.58
C PRO A 125 -27.62 11.16 11.89
N GLY A 126 -28.93 11.41 11.89
CA GLY A 126 -29.57 12.56 11.23
C GLY A 126 -30.22 12.27 9.87
N VAL A 127 -30.23 11.01 9.41
CA VAL A 127 -30.97 10.58 8.21
C VAL A 127 -32.23 9.85 8.66
N THR A 128 -33.39 10.49 8.51
CA THR A 128 -34.70 9.84 8.63
C THR A 128 -34.88 8.77 7.56
N GLU A 129 -35.69 7.75 7.85
CA GLU A 129 -36.14 6.74 6.87
C GLU A 129 -36.45 7.40 5.52
N GLY A 130 -35.77 6.98 4.45
CA GLY A 130 -35.96 7.60 3.13
C GLY A 130 -34.71 7.86 2.29
N ALA A 131 -33.57 7.22 2.56
CA ALA A 131 -32.65 6.92 1.45
C ALA A 131 -33.28 5.76 0.62
N GLU A 132 -34.36 6.05 -0.09
CA GLU A 132 -34.88 5.18 -1.16
C GLU A 132 -33.87 5.28 -2.33
N ARG A 133 -33.23 4.22 -2.83
CA ARG A 133 -33.64 2.83 -2.99
C ARG A 133 -32.57 1.86 -2.49
N GLY A 134 -33.04 0.88 -1.70
CA GLY A 134 -32.35 -0.37 -1.34
C GLY A 134 -31.96 -0.51 0.14
N GLY A 135 -32.60 0.24 1.04
CA GLY A 135 -32.37 0.12 2.48
C GLY A 135 -32.54 -1.31 2.99
N ASP A 136 -31.55 -1.76 3.79
CA ASP A 136 -31.62 -3.00 4.56
C ASP A 136 -32.89 -2.97 5.45
N LYS A 137 -33.92 -3.72 5.07
CA LYS A 137 -35.08 -3.94 5.92
C LYS A 137 -34.69 -4.89 7.04
N GLU A 138 -35.06 -4.55 8.27
CA GLU A 138 -34.96 -5.44 9.42
C GLU A 138 -35.72 -6.75 9.08
N ASN A 139 -35.00 -7.88 9.14
CA ASN A 139 -35.43 -9.25 8.77
C ASN A 139 -35.39 -9.66 7.28
N GLU A 140 -34.93 -8.83 6.35
CA GLU A 140 -34.58 -9.30 5.00
C GLU A 140 -33.10 -9.72 4.96
N GLU A 141 -32.85 -10.95 4.51
CA GLU A 141 -31.50 -11.42 4.21
C GLU A 141 -30.86 -10.43 3.23
N VAL A 142 -29.79 -9.76 3.65
CA VAL A 142 -29.10 -8.70 2.89
C VAL A 142 -28.39 -9.32 1.67
N ARG A 143 -29.16 -9.75 0.67
CA ARG A 143 -28.71 -10.51 -0.51
C ARG A 143 -27.77 -9.68 -1.36
N VAL A 144 -26.46 -9.86 -1.19
CA VAL A 144 -25.44 -9.13 -1.96
C VAL A 144 -25.75 -9.31 -3.45
N SER A 145 -25.93 -8.19 -4.17
CA SER A 145 -26.20 -8.24 -5.61
C SER A 145 -25.06 -8.95 -6.35
N ASP A 146 -25.38 -9.57 -7.49
CA ASP A 146 -24.37 -10.27 -8.29
C ASP A 146 -23.26 -9.31 -8.78
N GLU A 147 -23.63 -8.06 -9.06
CA GLU A 147 -22.68 -7.00 -9.41
C GLU A 147 -21.76 -6.68 -8.23
N MET A 148 -22.31 -6.50 -7.03
CA MET A 148 -21.52 -6.24 -5.82
C MET A 148 -20.61 -7.44 -5.47
N ARG A 149 -21.07 -8.67 -5.69
CA ARG A 149 -20.23 -9.88 -5.55
C ARG A 149 -19.07 -9.88 -6.56
N THR A 150 -19.32 -9.48 -7.80
CA THR A 150 -18.29 -9.35 -8.85
C THR A 150 -17.26 -8.29 -8.50
N LEU A 151 -17.71 -7.13 -8.03
CA LEU A 151 -16.84 -6.04 -7.59
C LEU A 151 -16.02 -6.41 -6.35
N ASN A 152 -16.58 -7.17 -5.39
CA ASN A 152 -15.83 -7.69 -4.24
C ASN A 152 -14.72 -8.67 -4.67
N LYS A 153 -14.98 -9.56 -5.63
CA LYS A 153 -13.95 -10.45 -6.21
C LYS A 153 -12.83 -9.65 -6.86
N LYS A 154 -13.17 -8.67 -7.71
CA LYS A 154 -12.19 -7.78 -8.36
C LYS A 154 -11.35 -7.02 -7.34
N PHE A 155 -11.98 -6.50 -6.28
CA PHE A 155 -11.27 -5.83 -5.20
C PHE A 155 -10.30 -6.76 -4.49
N GLY A 156 -10.74 -7.96 -4.09
CA GLY A 156 -9.89 -8.94 -3.43
C GLY A 156 -8.68 -9.33 -4.28
N MET A 157 -8.89 -9.55 -5.58
CA MET A 157 -7.81 -9.85 -6.52
C MET A 157 -6.78 -8.71 -6.60
N TRP A 158 -7.21 -7.48 -6.88
CA TRP A 158 -6.29 -6.35 -7.00
C TRP A 158 -5.62 -5.99 -5.68
N HIS A 159 -6.33 -6.09 -4.56
CA HIS A 159 -5.75 -5.92 -3.23
C HIS A 159 -4.67 -6.97 -2.94
N GLY A 160 -4.90 -8.23 -3.30
CA GLY A 160 -3.91 -9.31 -3.20
C GLY A 160 -2.66 -9.04 -4.05
N ILE A 161 -2.84 -8.64 -5.32
CA ILE A 161 -1.73 -8.26 -6.20
C ILE A 161 -0.91 -7.11 -5.62
N SER A 162 -1.58 -6.04 -5.15
CA SER A 162 -0.91 -4.90 -4.53
C SER A 162 -0.14 -5.28 -3.26
N SER A 163 -0.71 -6.18 -2.46
CA SER A 163 -0.08 -6.72 -1.25
C SER A 163 1.17 -7.55 -1.58
N LEU A 164 1.14 -8.35 -2.66
CA LEU A 164 2.30 -9.11 -3.13
C LEU A 164 3.42 -8.21 -3.63
N PHE A 165 3.10 -7.18 -4.43
CA PHE A 165 4.09 -6.18 -4.82
C PHE A 165 4.70 -5.49 -3.60
N ASN A 166 3.86 -5.11 -2.64
CA ASN A 166 4.33 -4.47 -1.42
C ASN A 166 5.24 -5.40 -0.61
N LEU A 167 4.89 -6.68 -0.47
CA LEU A 167 5.71 -7.67 0.22
C LEU A 167 7.04 -7.89 -0.50
N GLY A 168 7.04 -7.97 -1.83
CA GLY A 168 8.27 -8.04 -2.63
C GLY A 168 9.17 -6.84 -2.40
N SER A 169 8.59 -5.64 -2.31
CA SER A 169 9.31 -4.41 -1.96
C SER A 169 9.90 -4.47 -0.54
N VAL A 170 9.16 -4.97 0.46
CA VAL A 170 9.66 -5.15 1.83
C VAL A 170 10.82 -6.15 1.88
N VAL A 171 10.66 -7.33 1.27
CA VAL A 171 11.69 -8.37 1.24
C VAL A 171 12.93 -7.88 0.49
N GLY A 172 12.75 -7.18 -0.62
CA GLY A 172 13.84 -6.54 -1.34
C GLY A 172 14.60 -5.52 -0.50
N THR A 173 13.89 -4.64 0.21
CA THR A 173 14.51 -3.66 1.13
C THR A 173 15.27 -4.35 2.26
N ILE A 174 14.71 -5.40 2.87
CA ILE A 174 15.39 -6.16 3.93
C ILE A 174 16.67 -6.81 3.38
N GLY A 175 16.57 -7.51 2.23
CA GLY A 175 17.71 -8.15 1.59
C GLY A 175 18.82 -7.15 1.25
N TYR A 176 18.46 -5.97 0.72
CA TYR A 176 19.40 -4.88 0.50
C TYR A 176 20.01 -4.35 1.80
N GLY A 177 19.22 -4.25 2.86
CA GLY A 177 19.67 -3.88 4.20
C GLY A 177 20.76 -4.79 4.77
N VAL A 178 20.64 -6.09 4.56
CA VAL A 178 21.68 -7.06 4.96
C VAL A 178 22.99 -6.77 4.23
N LEU A 179 22.94 -6.46 2.92
CA LEU A 179 24.15 -6.09 2.17
C LEU A 179 24.79 -4.78 2.65
N LEU A 180 23.96 -3.82 3.09
CA LEU A 180 24.46 -2.60 3.72
C LEU A 180 25.09 -2.88 5.09
N ALA A 181 24.50 -3.80 5.86
CA ALA A 181 25.01 -4.17 7.19
C ALA A 181 26.39 -4.84 7.12
N ASP A 182 26.69 -5.61 6.06
CA ASP A 182 28.04 -6.16 5.80
C ASP A 182 29.13 -5.09 5.68
N LYS A 183 28.76 -3.80 5.61
CA LYS A 183 29.69 -2.66 5.59
C LYS A 183 29.85 -1.96 6.93
N ILE A 184 29.07 -2.35 7.94
CA ILE A 184 29.19 -1.81 9.29
C ILE A 184 30.24 -2.66 10.01
N ASN A 185 31.36 -2.04 10.37
CA ASN A 185 32.35 -2.68 11.23
C ASN A 185 31.83 -2.65 12.66
N PHE A 186 31.52 -3.82 13.19
CA PHE A 186 31.36 -4.04 14.63
C PHE A 186 32.70 -4.59 15.10
N ASP A 187 33.58 -3.71 15.58
CA ASP A 187 34.84 -4.13 16.20
C ASP A 187 34.58 -5.10 17.38
#